data_AF-A0AAU1IUH3-F1
#
_entry.id   AF-A0AAU1IUH3-F1
#
_cell.length_a   1.000
_cell.length_b   1.000
_cell.length_c   1.000
_cell.angle_alpha   90.00
_cell.angle_beta   90.00
_cell.angle_gamma   90.00
#
_symmetry.space_group_name_H-M   'P 1'
#
loop_
_entity.id
_entity.type
_entity.pdbx_description
1 polymer ?
#
loop_
_entity_poly.entity_id
_entity_poly.type
_entity_poly.pdbx_seq_one_letter_code
_entity_poly.pdbx_strand_id
1 'polypeptide(L)'
;MPRMLDVSDDVRAEIGDDEADRLLAGDNAPGSYDCTSCRTQGDSAQERTSTVLFIGDETAVLAFAHATCLPSQVVQVTEEQLQGAVRSISGNAHAPAGEPELAVPEQAVLGVTSGLVLISGELHPALVVEPTAPIVRPGSTGVGDDFLPLLIEQGFMPLSEITTVPPVLHGWSVLLAAGQLHAVLQPSANGGSPVAWWQAHQPLQVTDSWRAAANKHQQVLMFAAPVGSIGRQPREDLLRGALDKAAANGQLVGSALPLAGT
;
A
#
# COMPACT_ATOMS: atom_id res chain seq x y z
N MET A 1 2.05 -16.86 29.16
CA MET A 1 1.08 -17.69 28.39
C MET A 1 1.74 -18.03 27.07
N PRO A 2 1.64 -19.27 26.56
CA PRO A 2 2.27 -19.65 25.29
C PRO A 2 1.72 -18.76 24.16
N ARG A 3 2.62 -18.27 23.30
CA ARG A 3 2.27 -17.41 22.17
C ARG A 3 1.87 -18.25 20.97
N MET A 4 0.97 -17.74 20.13
CA MET A 4 0.51 -18.44 18.92
C MET A 4 1.41 -18.11 17.72
N LEU A 5 2.72 -18.26 17.91
CA LEU A 5 3.73 -17.97 16.88
C LEU A 5 3.98 -19.18 15.98
N ASP A 6 4.14 -18.89 14.69
CA ASP A 6 4.62 -19.80 13.67
C ASP A 6 6.06 -19.41 13.28
N VAL A 7 6.97 -20.38 13.41
CA VAL A 7 8.40 -20.25 13.07
C VAL A 7 8.74 -21.40 12.13
N SER A 8 8.93 -21.07 10.85
CA SER A 8 9.33 -22.03 9.81
C SER A 8 10.75 -22.55 10.05
N ASP A 9 11.05 -23.72 9.47
CA ASP A 9 12.39 -24.32 9.54
C ASP A 9 13.47 -23.39 8.97
N ASP A 10 13.16 -22.64 7.91
CA ASP A 10 14.08 -21.67 7.31
C ASP A 10 14.39 -20.52 8.27
N VAL A 11 13.38 -19.95 8.93
CA VAL A 11 13.57 -18.89 9.94
C VAL A 11 14.34 -19.43 11.14
N ARG A 12 14.02 -20.65 11.59
CA ARG A 12 14.71 -21.34 12.69
C ARG A 12 16.18 -21.60 12.37
N ALA A 13 16.50 -21.98 11.14
CA ALA A 13 17.88 -22.21 10.71
C ALA A 13 18.72 -20.93 10.76
N GLU A 14 18.13 -19.78 10.42
CA GLU A 14 18.82 -18.49 10.41
C GLU A 14 19.00 -17.87 11.81
N ILE A 15 17.99 -17.94 12.67
CA ILE A 15 18.07 -17.34 14.03
C ILE A 15 18.68 -18.31 15.07
N GLY A 16 18.74 -19.60 14.76
CA GLY A 16 19.20 -20.66 15.65
C GLY A 16 18.10 -21.24 16.55
N ASP A 17 18.25 -22.51 16.91
CA ASP A 17 17.25 -23.26 17.69
C ASP A 17 16.96 -22.65 19.06
N ASP A 18 18.01 -22.22 19.77
CA ASP A 18 17.85 -21.61 21.11
C ASP A 18 17.02 -20.32 21.07
N GLU A 19 17.15 -19.52 20.01
CA GLU A 19 16.40 -18.26 19.86
C GLU A 19 14.98 -18.53 19.37
N ALA A 20 14.80 -19.48 18.44
CA ALA A 20 13.49 -19.93 18.01
C ALA A 20 12.66 -20.49 19.18
N ASP A 21 13.28 -21.25 20.08
CA ASP A 21 12.59 -21.82 21.24
C ASP A 21 12.22 -20.75 22.27
N ARG A 22 13.05 -19.70 22.46
CA ARG A 22 12.70 -18.53 23.28
C ARG A 22 11.53 -17.73 22.71
N LEU A 23 11.47 -17.56 21.39
CA LEU A 23 10.34 -16.91 20.72
C LEU A 23 9.06 -17.71 20.94
N LEU A 24 9.09 -19.03 20.75
CA LEU A 24 7.93 -19.91 20.95
C LEU A 24 7.49 -19.97 22.43
N ALA A 25 8.44 -19.89 23.37
CA ALA A 25 8.16 -19.77 24.80
C ALA A 25 7.53 -18.42 25.19
N GLY A 26 7.69 -17.41 24.33
CA GLY A 26 7.11 -16.08 24.49
C GLY A 26 8.01 -15.07 25.19
N ASP A 27 9.30 -15.38 25.37
CA ASP A 27 10.27 -14.52 26.07
C ASP A 27 10.66 -13.31 25.23
N ASN A 28 10.88 -13.51 23.92
CA ASN A 28 11.23 -12.46 22.94
C ASN A 28 10.09 -12.16 21.95
N ALA A 29 8.92 -12.76 22.14
CA ALA A 29 7.77 -12.55 21.29
C ALA A 29 7.03 -11.25 21.65
N PRO A 30 6.70 -10.37 20.69
CA PRO A 30 5.97 -9.15 20.97
C PRO A 30 4.56 -9.47 21.49
N GLY A 31 4.04 -8.62 22.38
CA GLY A 31 2.63 -8.67 22.79
C GLY A 31 1.74 -8.27 21.63
N SER A 32 1.61 -6.96 21.43
CA SER A 32 1.07 -6.38 20.21
C SER A 32 2.19 -6.17 19.17
N TYR A 33 1.84 -6.26 17.90
CA TYR A 33 2.75 -6.03 16.77
C TYR A 33 2.01 -5.36 15.63
N ASP A 34 2.72 -4.66 14.74
CA ASP A 34 2.13 -4.19 13.48
C ASP A 34 2.46 -5.20 12.39
N CYS A 35 1.42 -5.75 11.75
CA CYS A 35 1.59 -6.75 10.71
C CYS A 35 2.45 -6.19 9.57
N THR A 36 3.60 -6.80 9.26
CA THR A 36 4.51 -6.27 8.22
C THR A 36 3.87 -6.19 6.82
N SER A 37 2.86 -7.03 6.56
CA SER A 37 2.11 -7.02 5.30
C SER A 37 1.00 -5.97 5.26
N CYS A 38 0.10 -5.95 6.25
CA CYS A 38 -1.12 -5.13 6.19
C CYS A 38 -1.10 -3.93 7.13
N ARG A 39 -0.04 -3.77 7.94
CA ARG A 39 0.22 -2.72 8.94
C ARG A 39 -0.88 -2.52 9.99
N THR A 40 -1.81 -3.47 10.11
CA THR A 40 -2.80 -3.48 11.19
C THR A 40 -2.17 -4.10 12.43
N GLN A 41 -2.54 -3.56 13.60
CA GLN A 41 -2.12 -4.09 14.87
C GLN A 41 -2.69 -5.50 15.09
N GLY A 42 -1.82 -6.44 15.42
CA GLY A 42 -2.13 -7.78 15.88
C GLY A 42 -1.69 -8.02 17.32
N ASP A 43 -2.09 -9.15 17.90
CA ASP A 43 -1.71 -9.59 19.25
C ASP A 43 -1.38 -11.09 19.27
N SER A 44 -0.10 -11.41 19.47
CA SER A 44 0.40 -12.79 19.42
C SER A 44 -0.12 -13.69 20.56
N ALA A 45 -0.76 -13.11 21.58
CA ALA A 45 -1.48 -13.87 22.62
C ALA A 45 -2.89 -14.27 22.20
N GLN A 46 -3.49 -13.60 21.21
CA GLN A 46 -4.90 -13.77 20.83
C GLN A 46 -5.09 -14.43 19.46
N GLU A 47 -4.09 -14.34 18.58
CA GLU A 47 -4.20 -14.79 17.19
C GLU A 47 -2.92 -15.44 16.68
N ARG A 48 -3.05 -16.24 15.62
CA ARG A 48 -1.90 -16.87 14.96
C ARG A 48 -1.07 -15.83 14.22
N THR A 49 0.21 -15.79 14.56
CA THR A 49 1.17 -14.82 14.04
C THR A 49 2.35 -15.54 13.41
N SER A 50 2.69 -15.19 12.18
CA SER A 50 3.84 -15.72 11.48
C SER A 50 5.07 -14.83 11.68
N THR A 51 6.22 -15.47 11.88
CA THR A 51 7.53 -14.80 11.93
C THR A 51 8.10 -14.63 10.53
N VAL A 52 8.53 -13.41 10.20
CA VAL A 52 9.14 -13.10 8.89
C VAL A 52 10.52 -12.52 9.16
N LEU A 53 11.55 -13.20 8.70
CA LEU A 53 12.93 -12.75 8.85
C LEU A 53 13.38 -12.08 7.56
N PHE A 54 13.66 -10.77 7.62
CA PHE A 54 14.23 -10.05 6.50
C PHE A 54 15.75 -10.04 6.63
N ILE A 55 16.46 -10.49 5.59
CA ILE A 55 17.92 -10.55 5.56
C ILE A 55 18.41 -9.61 4.45
N GLY A 56 19.27 -8.67 4.85
CA GLY A 56 20.10 -7.86 3.97
C GLY A 56 21.54 -8.34 3.97
N ASP A 57 22.41 -7.58 3.30
CA ASP A 57 23.82 -7.95 3.15
C ASP A 57 24.58 -7.90 4.50
N GLU A 58 24.20 -6.98 5.38
CA GLU A 58 24.87 -6.79 6.68
C GLU A 58 23.93 -7.01 7.88
N THR A 59 22.62 -6.89 7.68
CA THR A 59 21.64 -6.85 8.77
C THR A 59 20.50 -7.84 8.58
N ALA A 60 19.96 -8.34 9.70
CA ALA A 60 18.79 -9.21 9.71
C ALA A 60 17.76 -8.69 10.73
N VAL A 61 16.49 -8.68 10.34
CA VAL A 61 15.40 -8.08 11.13
C VAL A 61 14.25 -9.06 11.21
N LEU A 62 13.90 -9.45 12.43
CA LEU A 62 12.75 -10.28 12.70
C LEU A 62 11.49 -9.41 12.84
N ALA A 63 10.48 -9.71 12.04
CA ALA A 63 9.18 -9.03 12.06
C ALA A 63 8.03 -10.05 12.15
N PHE A 64 6.81 -9.53 12.29
CA PHE A 64 5.62 -10.34 12.55
C PHE A 64 4.49 -9.98 11.59
N ALA A 65 3.71 -10.99 11.21
CA ALA A 65 2.54 -10.84 10.35
C ALA A 65 1.38 -11.68 10.88
N HIS A 66 0.14 -11.31 10.57
CA HIS A 66 -0.96 -12.27 10.69
C HIS A 66 -0.65 -13.50 9.85
N ALA A 67 -0.91 -14.70 10.37
CA ALA A 67 -0.70 -15.94 9.64
C ALA A 67 -1.52 -16.04 8.33
N THR A 68 -2.57 -15.23 8.20
CA THR A 68 -3.39 -15.11 6.98
C THR A 68 -2.83 -14.10 5.98
N CYS A 69 -1.94 -13.19 6.39
CA CYS A 69 -1.34 -12.19 5.52
C CYS A 69 -0.06 -12.71 4.87
N LEU A 70 0.81 -13.36 5.64
CA LEU A 70 2.05 -13.94 5.17
C LEU A 70 2.34 -15.24 5.93
N PRO A 71 2.90 -16.27 5.28
CA PRO A 71 3.47 -17.42 5.98
C PRO A 71 4.76 -17.02 6.71
N SER A 72 5.19 -17.85 7.67
CA SER A 72 6.53 -17.72 8.22
C SER A 72 7.57 -18.03 7.14
N GLN A 73 8.55 -17.15 6.97
CA GLN A 73 9.52 -17.25 5.87
C GLN A 73 10.73 -16.33 6.08
N VAL A 74 11.79 -16.60 5.32
CA VAL A 74 12.94 -15.73 5.15
C VAL A 74 12.79 -14.92 3.86
N VAL A 75 12.99 -13.61 3.91
CA VAL A 75 12.89 -12.71 2.76
C VAL A 75 14.23 -11.99 2.57
N GLN A 76 14.86 -12.20 1.42
CA GLN A 76 16.08 -11.51 1.02
C GLN A 76 15.71 -10.13 0.46
N VAL A 77 16.30 -9.07 1.01
CA VAL A 77 16.08 -7.68 0.57
C VAL A 77 17.39 -6.92 0.48
N THR A 78 17.41 -5.80 -0.23
CA THR A 78 18.59 -4.93 -0.23
C THR A 78 18.76 -4.23 1.12
N GLU A 79 20.01 -3.92 1.50
CA GLU A 79 20.31 -3.21 2.76
C GLU A 79 19.56 -1.88 2.88
N GLU A 80 19.40 -1.13 1.77
CA GLU A 80 18.63 0.12 1.73
C GLU A 80 17.13 -0.10 2.05
N GLN A 81 16.54 -1.20 1.57
CA GLN A 81 15.15 -1.57 1.88
C GLN A 81 14.99 -2.01 3.34
N LEU A 82 15.98 -2.73 3.88
CA LEU A 82 15.95 -3.18 5.27
C LEU A 82 16.01 -2.00 6.24
N GLN A 83 16.90 -1.03 6.00
CA GLN A 83 17.03 0.16 6.84
C GLN A 83 15.77 1.03 6.84
N GLY A 84 15.06 1.10 5.71
CA GLY A 84 13.74 1.74 5.63
C GLY A 84 12.68 1.03 6.48
N ALA A 85 12.68 -0.31 6.47
CA ALA A 85 11.76 -1.11 7.28
C ALA A 85 12.06 -0.99 8.79
N VAL A 86 13.34 -1.04 9.20
CA VAL A 86 13.78 -0.89 10.60
C VAL A 86 13.33 0.43 11.19
N ARG A 87 13.48 1.55 10.48
CA ARG A 87 13.01 2.86 10.96
C ARG A 87 11.51 2.89 11.21
N SER A 88 10.73 2.20 10.38
CA SER A 88 9.27 2.08 10.57
C SER A 88 8.86 1.15 11.72
N ILE A 89 9.75 0.24 12.16
CA ILE A 89 9.50 -0.71 13.25
C ILE A 89 9.99 -0.14 14.60
N SER A 90 11.13 0.56 14.61
CA SER A 90 11.72 1.15 15.82
C SER A 90 10.96 2.37 16.35
N GLY A 91 10.07 2.98 15.57
CA GLY A 91 9.24 4.11 15.99
C GLY A 91 8.23 3.83 17.13
N ASN A 92 8.11 2.59 17.59
CA ASN A 92 7.18 2.19 18.66
C ASN A 92 7.83 1.52 19.89
N ALA A 93 9.16 1.46 19.96
CA ALA A 93 9.87 1.03 21.16
C ALA A 93 10.11 2.24 22.09
N HIS A 94 9.54 2.20 23.29
CA HIS A 94 9.68 3.24 24.31
C HIS A 94 11.17 3.55 24.60
N ALA A 95 11.60 4.77 24.28
CA ALA A 95 12.84 5.38 24.78
C ALA A 95 12.56 6.83 25.26
N PRO A 96 13.25 7.29 26.31
CA PRO A 96 12.85 8.47 27.10
C PRO A 96 13.12 9.79 26.38
N ALA A 97 12.34 10.80 26.78
CA ALA A 97 12.34 12.16 26.26
C ALA A 97 13.74 12.81 26.17
N GLY A 98 14.09 13.32 25.00
CA GLY A 98 15.23 14.20 24.80
C GLY A 98 15.52 14.49 23.33
N GLU A 99 15.23 15.74 22.93
CA GLU A 99 15.67 16.47 21.71
C GLU A 99 14.79 16.37 20.44
N PRO A 100 14.56 17.50 19.74
CA PRO A 100 13.71 17.54 18.55
C PRO A 100 14.47 16.96 17.37
N GLU A 101 14.16 15.71 17.04
CA GLU A 101 14.58 15.06 15.81
C GLU A 101 13.98 15.82 14.62
N LEU A 102 14.86 16.33 13.75
CA LEU A 102 14.47 16.88 12.45
C LEU A 102 13.75 15.78 11.68
N ALA A 103 12.42 15.82 11.68
CA ALA A 103 11.55 14.85 11.02
C ALA A 103 11.94 14.74 9.55
N VAL A 104 12.58 13.63 9.18
CA VAL A 104 12.74 13.21 7.80
C VAL A 104 11.32 12.95 7.28
N PRO A 105 10.89 13.52 6.15
CA PRO A 105 9.51 13.37 5.68
C PRO A 105 9.23 11.89 5.43
N GLU A 106 8.32 11.30 6.22
CA GLU A 106 7.79 9.96 5.96
C GLU A 106 7.13 9.96 4.58
N GLN A 107 7.56 9.03 3.72
CA GLN A 107 6.93 8.84 2.42
C GLN A 107 5.49 8.34 2.64
N ALA A 108 4.52 9.07 2.10
CA ALA A 108 3.12 8.71 2.14
C ALA A 108 2.88 7.28 1.62
N VAL A 109 2.25 6.43 2.43
CA VAL A 109 1.86 5.08 2.02
C VAL A 109 0.46 5.13 1.41
N LEU A 110 0.35 4.64 0.17
CA LEU A 110 -0.90 4.63 -0.59
C LEU A 110 -1.41 3.19 -0.75
N GLY A 111 -2.64 2.95 -0.29
CA GLY A 111 -3.40 1.76 -0.60
C GLY A 111 -3.97 1.84 -2.01
N VAL A 112 -3.81 0.77 -2.79
CA VAL A 112 -4.34 0.66 -4.15
C VAL A 112 -5.21 -0.58 -4.26
N THR A 113 -6.47 -0.38 -4.64
CA THR A 113 -7.43 -1.45 -4.91
C THR A 113 -7.71 -1.50 -6.41
N SER A 114 -7.57 -2.67 -7.04
CA SER A 114 -7.99 -2.88 -8.44
C SER A 114 -9.40 -3.48 -8.49
N GLY A 115 -10.21 -3.03 -9.43
CA GLY A 115 -11.57 -3.52 -9.63
C GLY A 115 -12.19 -3.02 -10.94
N LEU A 116 -13.34 -3.54 -11.31
CA LEU A 116 -14.10 -3.04 -12.46
C LEU A 116 -15.17 -2.04 -12.00
N VAL A 117 -15.36 -0.98 -12.79
CA VAL A 117 -16.42 0.02 -12.59
C VAL A 117 -17.30 0.05 -13.83
N LEU A 118 -18.60 -0.13 -13.64
CA LEU A 118 -19.59 -0.05 -14.72
C LEU A 118 -19.96 1.42 -14.99
N ILE A 119 -19.66 1.95 -16.17
CA ILE A 119 -20.04 3.31 -16.59
C ILE A 119 -20.81 3.19 -17.90
N SER A 120 -22.01 3.76 -17.95
CA SER A 120 -22.87 3.73 -19.15
C SER A 120 -23.09 2.34 -19.76
N GLY A 121 -23.13 1.29 -18.92
CA GLY A 121 -23.32 -0.10 -19.35
C GLY A 121 -22.04 -0.82 -19.80
N GLU A 122 -20.88 -0.17 -19.69
CA GLU A 122 -19.59 -0.74 -20.04
C GLU A 122 -18.67 -0.88 -18.82
N LEU A 123 -17.97 -2.01 -18.73
CA LEU A 123 -16.99 -2.27 -17.67
C LEU A 123 -15.67 -1.60 -18.01
N HIS A 124 -15.19 -0.77 -17.08
CA HIS A 124 -13.90 -0.11 -17.14
C HIS A 124 -12.97 -0.64 -16.04
N PRO A 125 -11.69 -0.88 -16.34
CA PRO A 125 -10.70 -1.21 -15.33
C PRO A 125 -10.45 0.04 -14.48
N ALA A 126 -10.47 -0.13 -13.17
CA ALA A 126 -10.24 0.94 -12.22
C ALA A 126 -9.13 0.60 -11.21
N LEU A 127 -8.42 1.63 -10.79
CA LEU A 127 -7.60 1.67 -9.59
C LEU A 127 -8.20 2.70 -8.64
N VAL A 128 -8.46 2.27 -7.41
CA VAL A 128 -8.92 3.16 -6.34
C VAL A 128 -7.77 3.34 -5.36
N VAL A 129 -7.36 4.60 -5.18
CA VAL A 129 -6.22 4.98 -4.35
C VAL A 129 -6.70 5.71 -3.11
N GLU A 130 -6.29 5.21 -1.96
CA GLU A 130 -6.59 5.79 -0.65
C GLU A 130 -5.31 5.79 0.19
N PRO A 131 -4.91 6.92 0.77
CA PRO A 131 -3.73 6.96 1.64
C PRO A 131 -4.04 6.24 2.96
N THR A 132 -3.02 5.67 3.60
CA THR A 132 -3.20 4.99 4.89
C THR A 132 -3.27 5.94 6.08
N ALA A 133 -2.93 7.21 5.88
CA ALA A 133 -3.00 8.29 6.84
C ALA A 133 -3.28 9.63 6.11
N PRO A 134 -3.74 10.68 6.80
CA PRO A 134 -3.90 12.00 6.19
C PRO A 134 -2.59 12.48 5.56
N ILE A 135 -2.66 13.06 4.35
CA ILE A 135 -1.47 13.57 3.67
C ILE A 135 -1.35 15.05 3.93
N VAL A 136 -0.19 15.51 4.39
CA VAL A 136 0.10 16.95 4.53
C VAL A 136 1.25 17.34 3.60
N ARG A 137 1.25 18.58 3.14
CA ARG A 137 2.40 19.09 2.38
C ARG A 137 3.68 19.07 3.22
N PRO A 138 4.82 18.66 2.64
CA PRO A 138 6.12 18.79 3.30
C PRO A 138 6.36 20.23 3.78
N GLY A 139 6.72 20.39 5.06
CA GLY A 139 6.96 21.70 5.68
C GLY A 139 5.71 22.43 6.17
N SER A 140 4.51 21.85 6.04
CA SER A 140 3.29 22.34 6.68
C SER A 140 3.19 21.88 8.12
N THR A 141 2.74 22.75 9.03
CA THR A 141 2.36 22.40 10.42
C THR A 141 0.85 22.17 10.56
N GLY A 142 0.12 22.09 9.45
CA GLY A 142 -1.32 21.90 9.44
C GLY A 142 -1.72 20.48 9.83
N VAL A 143 -2.90 20.33 10.44
CA VAL A 143 -3.55 19.05 10.79
C VAL A 143 -4.55 18.58 9.70
N GLY A 144 -4.43 19.13 8.48
CA GLY A 144 -5.36 18.89 7.38
C GLY A 144 -5.02 17.65 6.55
N ASP A 145 -5.87 17.35 5.56
CA ASP A 145 -5.59 16.36 4.52
C ASP A 145 -5.53 17.05 3.15
N ASP A 146 -4.31 17.24 2.66
CA ASP A 146 -3.96 17.85 1.39
C ASP A 146 -4.00 16.85 0.21
N PHE A 147 -4.39 15.58 0.44
CA PHE A 147 -4.33 14.55 -0.59
C PHE A 147 -5.10 14.91 -1.87
N LEU A 148 -6.37 15.32 -1.75
CA LEU A 148 -7.16 15.73 -2.92
C LEU A 148 -6.66 17.03 -3.55
N PRO A 149 -6.40 18.12 -2.80
CA PRO A 149 -5.79 19.32 -3.35
C PRO A 149 -4.52 19.04 -4.17
N LEU A 150 -3.63 18.17 -3.68
CA LEU A 150 -2.40 17.80 -4.38
C LEU A 150 -2.69 17.08 -5.71
N LEU A 151 -3.64 16.16 -5.74
CA LEU A 151 -4.02 15.49 -6.99
C LEU A 151 -4.71 16.43 -7.98
N ILE A 152 -5.54 17.36 -7.49
CA ILE A 152 -6.18 18.37 -8.34
C ILE A 152 -5.12 19.26 -9.01
N GLU A 153 -4.07 19.65 -8.28
CA GLU A 153 -2.93 20.38 -8.84
C GLU A 153 -2.18 19.59 -9.93
N GLN A 154 -2.21 18.26 -9.86
CA GLN A 154 -1.67 17.37 -10.89
C GLN A 154 -2.63 17.13 -12.08
N GLY A 155 -3.83 17.69 -12.05
CA GLY A 155 -4.81 17.61 -13.13
C GLY A 155 -5.89 16.54 -12.95
N PHE A 156 -5.97 15.88 -11.79
CA PHE A 156 -7.11 15.00 -11.49
C PHE A 156 -8.38 15.82 -11.30
N MET A 157 -9.51 15.33 -11.84
CA MET A 157 -10.77 16.07 -11.83
C MET A 157 -11.60 15.73 -10.60
N PRO A 158 -12.11 16.73 -9.84
CA PRO A 158 -13.13 16.48 -8.81
C PRO A 158 -14.39 15.88 -9.43
N LEU A 159 -14.93 14.85 -8.79
CA LEU A 159 -16.14 14.14 -9.23
C LEU A 159 -17.23 14.23 -8.18
N SER A 160 -18.39 14.75 -8.57
CA SER A 160 -19.62 14.71 -7.75
C SER A 160 -20.44 13.44 -7.98
N GLU A 161 -20.21 12.76 -9.11
CA GLU A 161 -20.85 11.51 -9.49
C GLU A 161 -20.00 10.77 -10.55
N ILE A 162 -20.23 9.46 -10.73
CA ILE A 162 -19.55 8.62 -11.72
C ILE A 162 -20.55 8.16 -12.77
N THR A 163 -20.94 9.09 -13.63
CA THR A 163 -21.89 8.87 -14.73
C THR A 163 -21.21 8.80 -16.10
N THR A 164 -19.99 9.34 -16.21
CA THR A 164 -19.18 9.38 -17.43
C THR A 164 -17.73 9.03 -17.12
N VAL A 165 -17.00 8.60 -18.14
CA VAL A 165 -15.56 8.33 -18.03
C VAL A 165 -14.83 9.66 -17.82
N PRO A 166 -14.00 9.80 -16.76
CA PRO A 166 -13.20 11.00 -16.54
C PRO A 166 -12.24 11.30 -17.72
N PRO A 167 -11.87 12.57 -17.95
CA PRO A 167 -10.92 12.92 -19.00
C PRO A 167 -9.58 12.20 -18.84
N VAL A 168 -8.92 11.96 -19.97
CA VAL A 168 -7.57 11.38 -20.00
C VAL A 168 -6.56 12.40 -19.46
N LEU A 169 -5.76 12.00 -18.47
CA LEU A 169 -4.64 12.79 -17.96
C LEU A 169 -3.35 12.34 -18.61
N HIS A 170 -2.94 13.06 -19.66
CA HIS A 170 -1.69 12.79 -20.36
C HIS A 170 -0.46 13.05 -19.48
N GLY A 171 0.61 12.30 -19.72
CA GLY A 171 1.84 12.33 -18.92
C GLY A 171 1.81 11.38 -17.72
N TRP A 172 0.63 11.06 -17.20
CA TRP A 172 0.42 9.98 -16.26
C TRP A 172 0.18 8.67 -17.01
N SER A 173 0.53 7.53 -16.39
CA SER A 173 0.23 6.21 -16.98
C SER A 173 0.20 5.11 -15.93
N VAL A 174 -0.44 3.99 -16.28
CA VAL A 174 -0.42 2.76 -15.47
C VAL A 174 0.50 1.75 -16.14
N LEU A 175 1.54 1.33 -15.42
CA LEU A 175 2.48 0.33 -15.89
C LEU A 175 1.92 -1.07 -15.64
N LEU A 176 1.51 -1.72 -16.73
CA LEU A 176 1.08 -3.11 -16.76
C LEU A 176 2.06 -3.90 -17.62
N ALA A 177 2.76 -4.87 -17.02
CA ALA A 177 3.75 -5.67 -17.74
C ALA A 177 3.66 -7.14 -17.32
N ALA A 178 3.79 -8.05 -18.27
CA ALA A 178 3.58 -9.49 -18.07
C ALA A 178 2.23 -9.83 -17.40
N GLY A 179 1.23 -8.97 -17.58
CA GLY A 179 -0.07 -9.13 -16.95
C GLY A 179 -0.11 -8.83 -15.44
N GLN A 180 0.87 -8.11 -14.91
CA GLN A 180 0.84 -7.64 -13.53
C GLN A 180 0.86 -6.12 -13.49
N LEU A 181 0.22 -5.55 -12.48
CA LEU A 181 0.25 -4.12 -12.20
C LEU A 181 1.52 -3.80 -11.41
N HIS A 182 2.37 -2.92 -11.95
CA HIS A 182 3.66 -2.57 -11.34
C HIS A 182 3.64 -1.19 -10.69
N ALA A 183 3.12 -0.18 -11.39
CA ALA A 183 3.25 1.20 -10.96
C ALA A 183 2.18 2.11 -11.57
N VAL A 184 1.97 3.26 -10.92
CA VAL A 184 1.38 4.45 -11.52
C VAL A 184 2.52 5.45 -11.73
N LEU A 185 2.74 5.84 -12.96
CA LEU A 185 3.81 6.75 -13.37
C LEU A 185 3.25 8.16 -13.49
N GLN A 186 4.01 9.13 -13.01
CA GLN A 186 3.73 10.55 -13.19
C GLN A 186 4.77 11.18 -14.13
N PRO A 187 4.44 12.31 -14.78
CA PRO A 187 5.40 13.02 -15.59
C PRO A 187 6.56 13.53 -14.73
N SER A 188 7.77 13.48 -15.28
CA SER A 188 8.95 14.09 -14.63
C SER A 188 8.86 15.61 -14.71
N ALA A 189 9.18 16.29 -13.61
CA ALA A 189 9.18 17.75 -13.52
C ALA A 189 10.07 18.44 -14.58
N ASN A 190 11.10 17.76 -15.08
CA ASN A 190 12.06 18.30 -16.04
C ASN A 190 11.92 17.71 -17.46
N GLY A 191 10.79 17.08 -17.78
CA GLY A 191 10.58 16.44 -19.09
C GLY A 191 11.45 15.20 -19.34
N GLY A 192 12.03 14.62 -18.28
CA GLY A 192 12.72 13.34 -18.33
C GLY A 192 11.77 12.14 -18.35
N SER A 193 12.33 10.93 -18.24
CA SER A 193 11.54 9.69 -18.15
C SER A 193 10.51 9.76 -17.01
N PRO A 194 9.30 9.22 -17.21
CA PRO A 194 8.29 9.14 -16.16
C PRO A 194 8.85 8.48 -14.89
N VAL A 195 8.45 8.97 -13.73
CA VAL A 195 8.87 8.43 -12.43
C VAL A 195 7.68 7.76 -11.76
N ALA A 196 7.92 6.75 -10.93
CA ALA A 196 6.85 6.13 -10.17
C ALA A 196 6.29 7.12 -9.15
N TRP A 197 5.00 7.45 -9.27
CA TRP A 197 4.24 8.12 -8.23
C TRP A 197 3.79 7.11 -7.17
N TRP A 198 3.43 5.92 -7.63
CA TRP A 198 3.18 4.75 -6.81
C TRP A 198 3.82 3.53 -7.45
N GLN A 199 4.39 2.64 -6.64
CA GLN A 199 4.97 1.38 -7.09
C GLN A 199 4.56 0.26 -6.16
N ALA A 200 4.13 -0.85 -6.74
CA ALA A 200 3.86 -2.07 -5.99
C ALA A 200 5.19 -2.65 -5.49
N HIS A 201 5.24 -3.04 -4.20
CA HIS A 201 6.41 -3.74 -3.67
C HIS A 201 6.67 -5.07 -4.42
N GLN A 202 5.58 -5.75 -4.81
CA GLN A 202 5.59 -6.90 -5.72
C GLN A 202 4.50 -6.68 -6.78
N PRO A 203 4.74 -7.04 -8.05
CA PRO A 203 3.77 -6.81 -9.11
C PRO A 203 2.41 -7.48 -8.80
N LEU A 204 1.34 -6.69 -8.74
CA LEU A 204 0.03 -7.15 -8.32
C LEU A 204 -0.66 -7.93 -9.43
N GLN A 205 -1.17 -9.11 -9.09
CA GLN A 205 -2.04 -9.87 -9.98
C GLN A 205 -3.39 -9.17 -10.10
N VAL A 206 -3.84 -8.99 -11.33
CA VAL A 206 -5.18 -8.46 -11.65
C VAL A 206 -6.02 -9.57 -12.25
N THR A 207 -7.33 -9.48 -12.08
CA THR A 207 -8.26 -10.46 -12.68
C THR A 207 -8.20 -10.40 -14.20
N ASP A 208 -8.56 -11.51 -14.86
CA ASP A 208 -8.57 -11.56 -16.32
C ASP A 208 -9.60 -10.60 -16.92
N SER A 209 -10.73 -10.38 -16.25
CA SER A 209 -11.74 -9.40 -16.66
C SER A 209 -11.22 -7.96 -16.59
N TRP A 210 -10.47 -7.62 -15.53
CA TRP A 210 -9.80 -6.32 -15.41
C TRP A 210 -8.76 -6.13 -16.52
N ARG A 211 -7.91 -7.14 -16.74
CA ARG A 211 -6.89 -7.15 -17.80
C ARG A 211 -7.50 -7.00 -19.19
N ALA A 212 -8.56 -7.73 -19.48
CA ALA A 212 -9.26 -7.67 -20.76
C ALA A 212 -9.84 -6.27 -20.99
N ALA A 213 -10.43 -5.65 -19.96
CA ALA A 213 -10.94 -4.29 -20.05
C ALA A 213 -9.80 -3.27 -20.25
N ALA A 214 -8.66 -3.43 -19.55
CA ALA A 214 -7.47 -2.58 -19.73
C ALA A 214 -6.93 -2.66 -21.15
N ASN A 215 -6.77 -3.87 -21.70
CA ASN A 215 -6.32 -4.05 -23.08
C ASN A 215 -7.34 -3.56 -24.12
N LYS A 216 -8.65 -3.66 -23.84
CA LYS A 216 -9.70 -3.13 -24.72
C LYS A 216 -9.66 -1.61 -24.79
N HIS A 217 -9.56 -0.97 -23.62
CA HIS A 217 -9.67 0.49 -23.50
C HIS A 217 -8.34 1.22 -23.69
N GLN A 218 -7.20 0.52 -23.56
CA GLN A 218 -5.85 1.09 -23.55
C GLN A 218 -5.65 2.17 -22.48
N GLN A 219 -6.46 2.10 -21.42
CA GLN A 219 -6.43 3.02 -20.29
C GLN A 219 -7.07 2.38 -19.06
N VAL A 220 -6.78 2.96 -17.90
CA VAL A 220 -7.30 2.58 -16.59
C VAL A 220 -7.86 3.81 -15.89
N LEU A 221 -9.05 3.70 -15.32
CA LEU A 221 -9.63 4.79 -14.54
C LEU A 221 -8.96 4.80 -13.17
N MET A 222 -8.32 5.90 -12.80
CA MET A 222 -7.83 6.09 -11.44
C MET A 222 -8.81 6.99 -10.70
N PHE A 223 -9.30 6.50 -9.56
CA PHE A 223 -10.07 7.26 -8.59
C PHE A 223 -9.26 7.39 -7.31
N ALA A 224 -9.34 8.54 -6.65
CA ALA A 224 -8.63 8.76 -5.40
C ALA A 224 -9.50 9.50 -4.39
N ALA A 225 -9.40 9.10 -3.12
CA ALA A 225 -10.17 9.64 -2.01
C ALA A 225 -9.30 9.76 -0.74
N PRO A 226 -9.62 10.66 0.20
CA PRO A 226 -8.95 10.77 1.50
C PRO A 226 -9.01 9.47 2.31
N VAL A 227 -8.09 9.33 3.27
CA VAL A 227 -8.09 8.18 4.19
C VAL A 227 -9.45 8.00 4.87
N GLY A 228 -9.91 6.75 4.95
CA GLY A 228 -11.19 6.36 5.54
C GLY A 228 -12.41 6.57 4.65
N SER A 229 -12.25 7.05 3.41
CA SER A 229 -13.39 7.36 2.53
C SER A 229 -13.95 6.14 1.80
N ILE A 230 -13.08 5.25 1.31
CA ILE A 230 -13.48 4.05 0.56
C ILE A 230 -13.34 2.81 1.44
N GLY A 231 -12.20 2.64 2.11
CA GLY A 231 -11.87 1.46 2.91
C GLY A 231 -11.70 0.19 2.08
N ARG A 232 -11.65 -0.97 2.75
CA ARG A 232 -11.54 -2.26 2.07
C ARG A 232 -12.88 -2.69 1.50
N GLN A 233 -12.91 -2.98 0.20
CA GLN A 233 -14.11 -3.39 -0.51
C GLN A 233 -13.94 -4.82 -1.04
N PRO A 234 -14.67 -5.82 -0.49
CA PRO A 234 -14.47 -7.22 -0.84
C PRO A 234 -15.14 -7.61 -2.18
N ARG A 235 -15.99 -6.74 -2.72
CA ARG A 235 -16.78 -7.00 -3.94
C ARG A 235 -16.91 -5.72 -4.78
N GLU A 236 -17.04 -5.88 -6.09
CA GLU A 236 -17.11 -4.76 -7.04
C GLU A 236 -18.37 -3.89 -6.88
N ASP A 237 -19.51 -4.48 -6.49
CA ASP A 237 -20.75 -3.74 -6.20
C ASP A 237 -20.58 -2.82 -4.98
N LEU A 238 -19.88 -3.29 -3.95
CA LEU A 238 -19.57 -2.49 -2.76
C LEU A 238 -18.53 -1.41 -3.05
N LEU A 239 -17.52 -1.72 -3.87
CA LEU A 239 -16.56 -0.73 -4.35
C LEU A 239 -17.25 0.40 -5.10
N ARG A 240 -18.18 0.05 -6.00
CA ARG A 240 -18.98 1.03 -6.73
C ARG A 240 -19.80 1.92 -5.78
N GLY A 241 -20.50 1.34 -4.81
CA GLY A 241 -21.28 2.11 -3.84
C GLY A 241 -20.43 3.04 -2.96
N ALA A 242 -19.22 2.61 -2.58
CA ALA A 242 -18.28 3.43 -1.82
C ALA A 242 -17.77 4.63 -2.64
N LEU A 243 -17.45 4.40 -3.91
CA LEU A 243 -17.06 5.46 -4.85
C LEU A 243 -18.20 6.47 -5.08
N ASP A 244 -19.43 6.01 -5.30
CA ASP A 244 -20.59 6.90 -5.47
C ASP A 244 -20.82 7.76 -4.21
N LYS A 245 -20.68 7.18 -3.02
CA LYS A 245 -20.79 7.90 -1.75
C LYS A 245 -19.67 8.95 -1.60
N ALA A 246 -18.42 8.60 -1.91
CA ALA A 246 -17.31 9.54 -1.85
C ALA A 246 -17.50 10.69 -2.84
N ALA A 247 -17.96 10.40 -4.06
CA ALA A 247 -18.26 11.41 -5.07
C ALA A 247 -19.38 12.37 -4.59
N ALA A 248 -20.48 11.83 -4.08
CA ALA A 248 -21.59 12.64 -3.57
C ALA A 248 -21.18 13.55 -2.39
N ASN A 249 -20.17 13.15 -1.62
CA ASN A 249 -19.61 13.96 -0.53
C ASN A 249 -18.54 14.97 -0.99
N GLY A 250 -18.21 15.03 -2.29
CA GLY A 250 -17.12 15.86 -2.82
C GLY A 250 -15.73 15.38 -2.41
N GLN A 251 -15.59 14.09 -2.07
CA GLN A 251 -14.37 13.46 -1.57
C GLN A 251 -13.72 12.55 -2.61
N LEU A 252 -14.02 12.74 -3.90
CA LEU A 252 -13.49 11.92 -4.98
C LEU A 252 -12.89 12.78 -6.08
N VAL A 253 -11.70 12.39 -6.52
CA VAL A 253 -11.13 12.85 -7.79
C VAL A 253 -10.93 11.65 -8.71
N GLY A 254 -10.91 11.88 -10.02
CA GLY A 254 -10.59 10.82 -10.96
C GLY A 254 -10.07 11.30 -12.30
N SER A 255 -9.41 10.39 -13.01
CA SER A 255 -8.93 10.57 -14.37
C SER A 255 -8.75 9.22 -15.08
N ALA A 256 -8.80 9.20 -16.40
CA ALA A 256 -8.35 8.07 -17.19
C ALA A 256 -6.83 8.16 -17.45
N LEU A 257 -6.10 7.10 -17.10
CA LEU A 257 -4.66 7.00 -17.27
C LEU A 257 -4.32 6.02 -18.40
N PRO A 258 -3.56 6.43 -19.43
CA PRO A 258 -3.08 5.52 -20.47
C PRO A 258 -2.29 4.32 -19.90
N LEU A 259 -2.36 3.18 -20.58
CA LEU A 259 -1.47 2.06 -20.27
C LEU A 259 -0.05 2.30 -20.78
N ALA A 260 0.93 1.82 -20.02
CA ALA A 260 2.32 1.71 -20.42
C ALA A 260 2.79 0.26 -20.23
N GLY A 261 3.71 -0.21 -21.08
CA GLY A 261 4.35 -1.53 -20.94
C GLY A 261 3.62 -2.72 -21.58
N THR A 262 2.62 -2.47 -22.42
CA THR A 262 1.89 -3.49 -23.21
C THR A 262 2.58 -3.83 -24.52
#